data_AF-A0A259HAZ6-F1
#
_entry.id   AF-A0A259HAZ6-F1
#
_cell.length_a   1.000
_cell.length_b   1.000
_cell.length_c   1.000
_cell.angle_alpha   90.00
_cell.angle_beta   90.00
_cell.angle_gamma   90.00
#
_symmetry.space_group_name_H-M   'P 1'
#
loop_
_entity.id
_entity.type
_entity.pdbx_description
1 polymer ?
#
loop_
_entity_poly.entity_id
_entity_poly.type
_entity_poly.pdbx_seq_one_letter_code
_entity_poly.pdbx_strand_id
1 'polypeptide(L)'
;MSEALKVICIIFWFITKEEQGVQSSSEERIGQFYRMVEDNMGNGMVYRDAIEIAAVTIGGLIPAKVSQAMAKYQEATHPQSHLYQEEQKDALALLSMGVLWDNTYFEPIPPDEDTPLENTLAESIYFIMRYGREEDGFEKALHANADTVGDVAARADAIRRVLGKR
;
A
#
# COMPACT_ATOMS: atom_id res chain seq x y z
N MET A 1 13.21 -52.40 1.18
CA MET A 1 12.98 -51.11 0.50
C MET A 1 14.23 -50.75 -0.28
N SER A 2 14.11 -50.51 -1.59
CA SER A 2 15.24 -50.26 -2.52
C SER A 2 15.96 -48.95 -2.20
N GLU A 3 17.30 -48.93 -2.25
CA GLU A 3 18.14 -47.73 -2.11
C GLU A 3 17.72 -46.59 -3.07
N ALA A 4 17.15 -46.93 -4.23
CA ALA A 4 16.62 -45.96 -5.18
C ALA A 4 15.46 -45.12 -4.60
N LEU A 5 14.63 -45.69 -3.72
CA LEU A 5 13.53 -44.96 -3.08
C LEU A 5 14.03 -43.92 -2.06
N LYS A 6 15.16 -44.20 -1.40
CA LYS A 6 15.76 -43.26 -0.44
C LYS A 6 16.32 -42.03 -1.15
N VAL A 7 16.98 -42.24 -2.29
CA VAL A 7 17.54 -41.14 -3.11
C VAL A 7 16.42 -40.25 -3.67
N ILE A 8 15.32 -40.85 -4.13
CA ILE A 8 14.14 -40.10 -4.61
C ILE A 8 13.51 -39.27 -3.47
N CYS A 9 13.37 -39.83 -2.27
CA CYS A 9 12.86 -39.07 -1.13
C CYS A 9 13.78 -37.93 -0.70
N ILE A 10 15.11 -38.12 -0.75
CA ILE A 10 16.07 -37.06 -0.42
C ILE A 10 16.01 -35.94 -1.44
N ILE A 11 15.95 -36.27 -2.74
CA ILE A 11 15.81 -35.27 -3.81
C ILE A 11 14.47 -34.53 -3.68
N PHE A 12 13.37 -35.23 -3.43
CA PHE A 12 12.06 -34.61 -3.24
C PHE A 12 11.99 -33.72 -1.98
N TRP A 13 12.68 -34.13 -0.91
CA TRP A 13 12.82 -33.31 0.31
C TRP A 13 13.72 -32.10 0.10
N PHE A 14 14.75 -32.20 -0.74
CA PHE A 14 15.64 -31.08 -1.09
C PHE A 14 14.94 -30.07 -2.00
N ILE A 15 14.19 -30.55 -3.01
CA ILE A 15 13.39 -29.69 -3.92
C ILE A 15 12.30 -28.93 -3.15
N THR A 16 11.62 -29.59 -2.20
CA THR A 16 10.60 -28.91 -1.37
C THR A 16 11.19 -27.95 -0.34
N LYS A 17 12.47 -28.10 0.02
CA LYS A 17 13.20 -27.14 0.88
C LYS A 17 13.62 -25.87 0.12
N GLU A 18 13.90 -25.97 -1.18
CA GLU A 18 14.30 -24.83 -2.01
C GLU A 18 13.12 -23.90 -2.37
N GLU A 19 11.89 -24.44 -2.39
CA GLU A 19 10.66 -23.65 -2.55
C GLU A 19 10.17 -22.99 -1.25
N GLN A 20 10.80 -23.28 -0.10
CA GLN A 20 10.61 -22.49 1.13
C GLN A 20 11.57 -21.30 1.15
N GLY A 21 11.50 -20.46 0.11
CA GLY A 21 11.96 -19.09 0.23
C GLY A 21 11.27 -18.48 1.45
N VAL A 22 12.05 -17.90 2.37
CA VAL A 22 11.54 -17.22 3.56
C VAL A 22 10.47 -16.23 3.10
N GLN A 23 9.21 -16.56 3.36
CA GLN A 23 8.09 -15.73 3.01
C GLN A 23 8.10 -14.57 4.01
N SER A 24 8.89 -13.53 3.71
CA SER A 24 8.99 -12.34 4.56
C SER A 24 7.56 -11.83 4.83
N SER A 25 7.24 -11.55 6.08
CA SER A 25 5.90 -11.13 6.47
C SER A 25 5.48 -9.90 5.67
N SER A 26 4.18 -9.74 5.40
CA SER A 26 3.66 -8.54 4.70
C SER A 26 4.13 -7.26 5.39
N GLU A 27 4.23 -7.27 6.72
CA GLU A 27 4.78 -6.19 7.53
C GLU A 27 6.24 -5.87 7.20
N GLU A 28 7.11 -6.88 7.14
CA GLU A 28 8.51 -6.68 6.79
C GLU A 28 8.66 -6.09 5.38
N ARG A 29 7.87 -6.58 4.42
CA ARG A 29 7.86 -6.07 3.04
C ARG A 29 7.42 -4.61 2.98
N ILE A 30 6.37 -4.25 3.70
CA ILE A 30 5.86 -2.88 3.77
C ILE A 30 6.89 -1.96 4.43
N GLY A 31 7.55 -2.42 5.50
CA GLY A 31 8.65 -1.71 6.14
C GLY A 31 9.84 -1.48 5.20
N GLN A 32 10.24 -2.52 4.46
CA GLN A 32 11.30 -2.44 3.44
C GLN A 32 10.92 -1.49 2.30
N PHE A 33 9.68 -1.53 1.83
CA PHE A 33 9.15 -0.64 0.80
C PHE A 33 9.33 0.83 1.20
N TYR A 34 8.83 1.25 2.36
CA TYR A 34 8.95 2.65 2.77
C TYR A 34 10.40 3.07 3.02
N ARG A 35 11.27 2.19 3.54
CA ARG A 35 12.70 2.50 3.66
C ARG A 35 13.33 2.78 2.31
N MET A 36 13.01 1.96 1.30
CA MET A 36 13.51 2.15 -0.05
C MET A 36 12.96 3.44 -0.69
N VAL A 37 11.70 3.81 -0.43
CA VAL A 37 11.14 5.10 -0.85
C VAL A 37 11.94 6.25 -0.24
N GLU A 38 12.22 6.20 1.06
CA GLU A 38 13.00 7.22 1.76
C GLU A 38 14.42 7.33 1.20
N ASP A 39 15.10 6.20 0.95
CA ASP A 39 16.45 6.17 0.37
C ASP A 39 16.48 6.75 -1.04
N ASN A 40 15.50 6.38 -1.88
CA ASN A 40 15.36 6.92 -3.24
C ASN A 40 15.14 8.43 -3.22
N MET A 41 14.31 8.93 -2.31
CA MET A 41 14.09 10.37 -2.13
C MET A 41 15.34 11.08 -1.60
N GLY A 42 16.07 10.47 -0.68
CA GLY A 42 17.37 10.98 -0.20
C GLY A 42 18.40 11.12 -1.31
N ASN A 43 18.30 10.32 -2.37
CA ASN A 43 19.11 10.40 -3.58
C ASN A 43 18.59 11.42 -4.63
N GLY A 44 17.59 12.25 -4.28
CA GLY A 44 17.06 13.32 -5.13
C GLY A 44 15.89 12.90 -6.02
N MET A 45 15.34 11.69 -5.84
CA MET A 45 14.18 11.25 -6.60
C MET A 45 12.88 11.90 -6.09
N VAL A 46 11.96 12.22 -7.01
CA VAL A 46 10.62 12.69 -6.64
C VAL A 46 9.84 11.52 -6.03
N TYR A 47 9.06 11.80 -4.97
CA TYR A 47 8.32 10.79 -4.20
C TYR A 47 7.49 9.81 -5.06
N ARG A 48 6.90 10.28 -6.18
CA ARG A 48 6.14 9.42 -7.09
C ARG A 48 7.02 8.32 -7.71
N ASP A 49 8.13 8.72 -8.31
CA ASP A 49 9.07 7.79 -8.96
C ASP A 49 9.70 6.88 -7.91
N ALA A 50 9.99 7.42 -6.71
CA ALA A 50 10.51 6.65 -5.58
C ALA A 50 9.56 5.53 -5.15
N ILE A 51 8.25 5.82 -5.11
CA ILE A 51 7.19 4.85 -4.80
C ILE A 51 7.07 3.81 -5.91
N GLU A 52 6.97 4.22 -7.18
CA GLU A 52 6.82 3.30 -8.31
C GLU A 52 8.02 2.34 -8.42
N ILE A 53 9.26 2.85 -8.28
CA ILE A 53 10.48 2.04 -8.31
C ILE A 53 10.54 1.09 -7.11
N ALA A 54 10.33 1.60 -5.89
CA ALA A 54 10.36 0.75 -4.69
C ALA A 54 9.30 -0.35 -4.76
N ALA A 55 8.11 -0.06 -5.31
CA ALA A 55 7.06 -1.03 -5.47
C ALA A 55 7.49 -2.21 -6.36
N VAL A 56 8.04 -1.91 -7.54
CA VAL A 56 8.50 -2.92 -8.50
C VAL A 56 9.68 -3.72 -7.94
N THR A 57 10.61 -3.07 -7.22
CA THR A 57 11.77 -3.73 -6.64
C THR A 57 11.41 -4.69 -5.50
N ILE A 58 10.51 -4.29 -4.60
CA ILE A 58 10.09 -5.16 -3.48
C ILE A 58 9.16 -6.29 -3.97
N GLY A 59 8.31 -6.00 -4.96
CA GLY A 59 7.41 -6.98 -5.54
C GLY A 59 6.36 -7.52 -4.56
N GLY A 60 5.83 -8.71 -4.86
CA GLY A 60 4.75 -9.32 -4.07
C GLY A 60 3.44 -8.54 -4.18
N LEU A 61 2.81 -8.25 -3.05
CA LEU A 61 1.55 -7.49 -2.99
C LEU A 61 1.73 -5.98 -3.21
N ILE A 62 2.95 -5.45 -3.05
CA ILE A 62 3.22 -4.01 -3.03
C ILE A 62 2.86 -3.34 -4.36
N PRO A 63 3.29 -3.83 -5.55
CA PRO A 63 2.88 -3.24 -6.83
C PRO A 63 1.36 -3.17 -7.01
N ALA A 64 0.63 -4.19 -6.57
CA ALA A 64 -0.83 -4.23 -6.70
C ALA A 64 -1.49 -3.15 -5.83
N LYS A 65 -1.04 -2.99 -4.58
CA LYS A 65 -1.54 -1.94 -3.67
C LYS A 65 -1.16 -0.53 -4.11
N VAL A 66 0.05 -0.35 -4.65
CA VAL A 66 0.48 0.93 -5.24
C VAL A 66 -0.37 1.27 -6.46
N SER A 67 -0.63 0.30 -7.35
CA SER A 67 -1.50 0.48 -8.52
C SER A 67 -2.93 0.81 -8.11
N GLN A 68 -3.48 0.13 -7.10
CA GLN A 68 -4.79 0.41 -6.53
C GLN A 68 -4.88 1.86 -6.02
N ALA A 69 -3.90 2.31 -5.24
CA ALA A 69 -3.81 3.68 -4.74
C ALA A 69 -3.69 4.72 -5.86
N MET A 70 -2.87 4.44 -6.88
CA MET A 70 -2.69 5.33 -8.03
C MET A 70 -3.96 5.49 -8.85
N ALA A 71 -4.68 4.39 -9.12
CA ALA A 71 -5.95 4.44 -9.82
C ALA A 71 -6.97 5.31 -9.07
N LYS A 72 -7.01 5.19 -7.74
CA LYS A 72 -7.92 5.95 -6.89
C LYS A 72 -7.55 7.40 -6.74
N TYR A 73 -6.26 7.70 -6.64
CA TYR A 73 -5.77 9.07 -6.74
C TYR A 73 -6.16 9.72 -8.08
N GLN A 74 -5.99 9.02 -9.21
CA GLN A 74 -6.38 9.52 -10.52
C GLN A 74 -7.89 9.75 -10.62
N GLU A 75 -8.69 8.80 -10.13
CA GLU A 75 -10.14 8.95 -10.06
C GLU A 75 -10.50 10.19 -9.23
N ALA A 76 -10.00 10.31 -8.01
CA ALA A 76 -10.38 11.35 -7.07
C ALA A 76 -9.85 12.76 -7.41
N THR A 77 -8.99 12.88 -8.43
CA THR A 77 -8.45 14.16 -8.95
C THR A 77 -8.90 14.50 -10.37
N HIS A 78 -9.57 13.56 -11.06
CA HIS A 78 -10.05 13.78 -12.42
C HIS A 78 -11.43 14.49 -12.41
N PRO A 79 -11.58 15.69 -13.00
CA PRO A 79 -12.81 16.49 -12.88
C PRO A 79 -14.10 15.83 -13.38
N GLN A 80 -13.97 14.84 -14.27
CA GLN A 80 -15.11 14.13 -14.85
C GLN A 80 -15.45 12.83 -14.11
N SER A 81 -14.65 12.41 -13.12
CA SER A 81 -14.97 11.21 -12.35
C SER A 81 -16.12 11.49 -11.39
N HIS A 82 -16.86 10.43 -11.05
CA HIS A 82 -17.88 10.51 -10.00
C HIS A 82 -17.25 10.84 -8.65
N LEU A 83 -16.17 10.14 -8.27
CA LEU A 83 -15.49 10.37 -7.00
C LEU A 83 -15.00 11.80 -6.80
N TYR A 84 -14.56 12.49 -7.87
CA TYR A 84 -14.12 13.89 -7.76
C TYR A 84 -15.25 14.84 -7.34
N GLN A 85 -16.48 14.54 -7.78
CA GLN A 85 -17.67 15.36 -7.55
C GLN A 85 -18.23 15.19 -6.13
N GLU A 86 -17.81 14.15 -5.43
CA GLU A 86 -18.25 13.88 -4.06
C GLU A 86 -17.59 14.84 -3.05
N GLU A 87 -18.36 15.22 -2.02
CA GLU A 87 -17.88 16.05 -0.92
C GLU A 87 -16.86 15.28 -0.05
N GLN A 88 -17.16 14.02 0.27
CA GLN A 88 -16.33 13.14 1.12
C GLN A 88 -15.42 12.21 0.31
N LYS A 89 -14.83 12.73 -0.78
CA LYS A 89 -14.08 11.91 -1.74
C LYS A 89 -12.90 11.13 -1.17
N ASP A 90 -12.26 11.61 -0.11
CA ASP A 90 -11.18 10.87 0.56
C ASP A 90 -11.70 9.65 1.32
N ALA A 91 -12.77 9.82 2.11
CA ALA A 91 -13.41 8.72 2.81
C ALA A 91 -13.94 7.66 1.82
N LEU A 92 -14.55 8.10 0.72
CA LEU A 92 -15.05 7.21 -0.33
C LEU A 92 -13.92 6.51 -1.10
N ALA A 93 -12.80 7.20 -1.34
CA ALA A 93 -11.62 6.58 -1.96
C ALA A 93 -11.09 5.42 -1.10
N LEU A 94 -10.88 5.67 0.20
CA LEU A 94 -10.44 4.66 1.17
C LEU A 94 -11.41 3.48 1.21
N LEU A 95 -12.71 3.77 1.36
CA LEU A 95 -13.75 2.75 1.42
C LEU A 95 -13.74 1.83 0.17
N SER A 96 -13.58 2.41 -1.01
CA SER A 96 -13.51 1.66 -2.28
C SER A 96 -12.19 0.90 -2.50
N MET A 97 -11.15 1.19 -1.73
CA MET A 97 -9.88 0.44 -1.73
C MET A 97 -9.86 -0.68 -0.69
N GLY A 98 -10.60 -0.50 0.41
CA GLY A 98 -10.70 -1.46 1.49
C GLY A 98 -11.49 -2.72 1.11
N VAL A 99 -11.39 -3.74 1.96
CA VAL A 99 -12.22 -4.95 1.90
C VAL A 99 -13.70 -4.64 2.19
N LEU A 100 -13.99 -3.42 2.66
CA LEU A 100 -15.32 -2.90 2.96
C LEU A 100 -16.21 -2.70 1.71
N TRP A 101 -15.64 -2.94 0.52
CA TRP A 101 -16.31 -2.92 -0.78
C TRP A 101 -16.17 -4.28 -1.46
N ASP A 102 -16.54 -5.35 -0.76
CA ASP A 102 -16.92 -6.56 -1.49
C ASP A 102 -18.19 -6.18 -2.29
N ASN A 103 -18.26 -6.50 -3.58
CA ASN A 103 -19.43 -6.16 -4.40
C ASN A 103 -20.70 -6.94 -3.98
N THR A 104 -20.73 -7.49 -2.76
CA THR A 104 -21.83 -8.25 -2.16
C THR A 104 -22.67 -7.36 -1.24
N TYR A 105 -22.10 -6.31 -0.64
CA TYR A 105 -22.82 -5.38 0.24
C TYR A 105 -22.81 -3.94 -0.32
N PHE A 106 -24.00 -3.33 -0.44
CA PHE A 106 -24.20 -1.95 -0.91
C PHE A 106 -24.10 -0.91 0.22
N GLU A 107 -23.86 -1.35 1.46
CA GLU A 107 -23.68 -0.47 2.62
C GLU A 107 -22.20 -0.45 3.01
N PRO A 108 -21.61 0.74 3.25
CA PRO A 108 -20.26 0.86 3.79
C PRO A 108 -20.12 0.03 5.06
N ILE A 109 -19.28 -1.00 5.03
CA ILE A 109 -18.97 -1.75 6.26
C ILE A 109 -18.18 -0.79 7.17
N PRO A 110 -18.54 -0.66 8.46
CA PRO A 110 -17.76 0.15 9.39
C PRO A 110 -16.32 -0.38 9.45
N PRO A 111 -15.32 0.50 9.48
CA PRO A 111 -13.92 0.12 9.57
C PRO A 111 -13.68 -0.72 10.82
N ASP A 112 -13.02 -1.87 10.66
CA ASP A 112 -12.60 -2.73 11.76
C ASP A 112 -11.25 -2.24 12.31
N GLU A 113 -11.01 -2.41 13.62
CA GLU A 113 -9.70 -2.21 14.23
C GLU A 113 -8.65 -3.13 13.59
N ASP A 114 -9.10 -4.25 13.03
CA ASP A 114 -8.31 -5.19 12.23
C ASP A 114 -8.25 -4.79 10.73
N THR A 115 -8.09 -3.50 10.41
CA THR A 115 -7.86 -3.08 9.03
C THR A 115 -6.59 -3.77 8.50
N PRO A 116 -6.67 -4.56 7.40
CA PRO A 116 -5.50 -5.26 6.90
C PRO A 116 -4.36 -4.28 6.59
N LEU A 117 -3.15 -4.58 7.05
CA LEU A 117 -1.96 -3.72 6.86
C LEU A 117 -1.73 -3.35 5.38
N GLU A 118 -2.11 -4.24 4.47
CA GLU A 118 -2.03 -4.04 3.03
C GLU A 118 -3.01 -2.97 2.51
N ASN A 119 -4.14 -2.74 3.19
CA ASN A 119 -5.05 -1.64 2.90
C ASN A 119 -4.46 -0.33 3.43
N THR A 120 -3.96 -0.31 4.67
CA THR A 120 -3.24 0.83 5.25
C THR A 120 -2.11 1.30 4.32
N LEU A 121 -1.39 0.38 3.66
CA LEU A 121 -0.41 0.70 2.62
C LEU A 121 -1.02 1.47 1.44
N ALA A 122 -2.08 0.97 0.82
CA ALA A 122 -2.71 1.63 -0.33
C ALA A 122 -3.29 3.01 0.05
N GLU A 123 -3.95 3.09 1.20
CA GLU A 123 -4.59 4.31 1.70
C GLU A 123 -3.56 5.40 2.03
N SER A 124 -2.43 5.04 2.64
CA SER A 124 -1.35 6.00 2.90
C SER A 124 -0.71 6.51 1.60
N ILE A 125 -0.46 5.63 0.61
CA ILE A 125 0.03 6.03 -0.71
C ILE A 125 -0.97 6.97 -1.40
N TYR A 126 -2.28 6.72 -1.28
CA TYR A 126 -3.31 7.60 -1.83
C TYR A 126 -3.17 9.03 -1.30
N PHE A 127 -3.08 9.23 0.02
CA PHE A 127 -2.90 10.57 0.60
C PHE A 127 -1.60 11.22 0.15
N ILE A 128 -0.50 10.46 0.13
CA ILE A 128 0.81 10.96 -0.34
C ILE A 128 0.72 11.46 -1.79
N MET A 129 0.09 10.67 -2.68
CA MET A 129 -0.03 11.02 -4.10
C MET A 129 -0.95 12.22 -4.32
N ARG A 130 -2.10 12.24 -3.62
CA ARG A 130 -3.13 13.26 -3.74
C ARG A 130 -2.64 14.63 -3.32
N TYR A 131 -2.06 14.72 -2.13
CA TYR A 131 -1.68 16.00 -1.53
C TYR A 131 -0.21 16.35 -1.77
N GLY A 132 0.63 15.40 -2.19
CA GLY A 132 2.07 15.61 -2.37
C GLY A 132 2.46 16.63 -3.45
N ARG A 133 1.54 17.18 -4.23
CA ARG A 133 1.85 18.30 -5.16
C ARG A 133 1.28 19.64 -4.72
N GLU A 134 0.48 19.66 -3.67
CA GLU A 134 -0.14 20.88 -3.18
C GLU A 134 0.84 21.71 -2.34
N GLU A 135 0.60 23.03 -2.33
CA GLU A 135 1.13 23.90 -1.28
C GLU A 135 0.64 23.41 0.07
N ASP A 136 1.54 23.34 1.05
CA ASP A 136 1.33 22.72 2.37
C ASP A 136 0.83 21.27 2.30
N GLY A 137 1.22 20.55 1.24
CA GLY A 137 0.75 19.19 0.96
C GLY A 137 0.98 18.18 2.09
N PHE A 138 2.03 18.36 2.89
CA PHE A 138 2.29 17.52 4.07
C PHE A 138 1.20 17.70 5.15
N GLU A 139 0.90 18.93 5.53
CA GLU A 139 -0.13 19.23 6.55
C GLU A 139 -1.53 18.88 6.04
N LYS A 140 -1.82 19.15 4.76
CA LYS A 140 -3.09 18.76 4.13
C LYS A 140 -3.29 17.25 4.10
N ALA A 141 -2.24 16.48 3.80
CA ALA A 141 -2.30 15.02 3.83
C ALA A 141 -2.63 14.51 5.25
N LEU A 142 -2.00 15.08 6.28
CA LEU A 142 -2.26 14.70 7.67
C LEU A 142 -3.66 15.08 8.12
N HIS A 143 -4.13 16.28 7.76
CA HIS A 143 -5.49 16.73 8.06
C HIS A 143 -6.54 15.83 7.39
N ALA A 144 -6.40 15.60 6.08
CA ALA A 144 -7.31 14.74 5.34
C ALA A 144 -7.31 13.29 5.88
N ASN A 145 -6.15 12.77 6.29
CA ASN A 145 -6.06 11.47 6.94
C ASN A 145 -6.79 11.45 8.29
N ALA A 146 -6.66 12.50 9.10
CA ALA A 146 -7.33 12.61 10.40
C ALA A 146 -8.87 12.72 10.28
N ASP A 147 -9.36 13.29 9.18
CA ASP A 147 -10.79 13.38 8.86
C ASP A 147 -11.38 12.08 8.30
N THR A 148 -10.56 11.03 8.15
CA THR A 148 -11.00 9.72 7.66
C THR A 148 -10.89 8.64 8.73
N VAL A 149 -11.59 7.53 8.51
CA VAL A 149 -11.67 6.41 9.45
C VAL A 149 -10.65 5.30 9.11
N GLY A 150 -10.53 4.27 9.96
CA GLY A 150 -9.54 3.19 9.84
C GLY A 150 -8.25 3.48 10.61
N ASP A 151 -7.13 2.89 10.20
CA ASP A 151 -5.84 3.06 10.88
C ASP A 151 -5.15 4.40 10.54
N VAL A 152 -5.70 5.47 11.12
CA VAL A 152 -5.21 6.85 10.97
C VAL A 152 -3.75 6.97 11.41
N ALA A 153 -3.34 6.27 12.46
CA ALA A 153 -2.02 6.39 13.07
C ALA A 153 -0.93 5.84 12.14
N ALA A 154 -1.11 4.61 11.62
CA ALA A 154 -0.14 4.02 10.71
C ALA A 154 -0.06 4.77 9.38
N ARG A 155 -1.20 5.25 8.85
CA ARG A 155 -1.18 6.10 7.65
C ARG A 155 -0.45 7.41 7.87
N ALA A 156 -0.66 8.05 9.03
CA ALA A 156 0.06 9.26 9.38
C ALA A 156 1.57 9.05 9.46
N ASP A 157 2.03 7.91 10.00
CA ASP A 157 3.46 7.58 10.04
C ASP A 157 4.06 7.45 8.62
N ALA A 158 3.39 6.72 7.73
CA ALA A 158 3.79 6.62 6.33
C ALA A 158 3.83 7.99 5.62
N ILE A 159 2.82 8.84 5.84
CA ILE A 159 2.77 10.21 5.30
C ILE A 159 3.97 11.02 5.79
N ARG A 160 4.32 10.95 7.08
CA ARG A 160 5.48 11.64 7.66
C ARG A 160 6.80 11.17 7.06
N ARG A 161 6.96 9.87 6.85
CA ARG A 161 8.20 9.30 6.27
C ARG A 161 8.48 9.83 4.86
N VAL A 162 7.42 10.04 4.07
CA VAL A 162 7.54 10.43 2.66
C VAL A 162 7.44 11.95 2.45
N LEU A 163 6.41 12.59 2.98
CA LEU A 163 6.17 14.02 2.76
C LEU A 163 6.83 14.94 3.80
N GLY A 164 7.16 14.42 4.99
CA GLY A 164 7.77 15.21 6.07
C GLY A 164 9.26 15.51 5.89
N LYS A 165 9.94 14.91 4.90
CA LYS A 165 11.36 15.13 4.60
C LYS A 165 11.62 16.15 3.48
N ARG A 166 10.60 16.91 3.08
CA ARG A 166 10.66 17.88 1.98
C ARG A 166 11.08 19.27 2.41
#